data_AF-A0A1I1NCB5-F1
#
_entry.id   AF-A0A1I1NCB5-F1
#
_cell.length_a   1.000
_cell.length_b   1.000
_cell.length_c   1.000
_cell.angle_alpha   90.00
_cell.angle_beta   90.00
_cell.angle_gamma   90.00
#
_symmetry.space_group_name_H-M   'P 1'
#
loop_
_entity.id
_entity.type
_entity.pdbx_description
1 polymer ?
#
loop_
_entity_poly.entity_id
_entity_poly.type
_entity_poly.pdbx_seq_one_letter_code
_entity_poly.pdbx_strand_id
1 'polypeptide(L)'
;MGTPHKIDSRLSNLIQMNETFTLELIEVLKQNYLDNKLEIGEVNYSEPMEFGAICTIVDSEFENVILHFIHKHTDSGYPYEIVVEMRYLDSPVEWKISIDDYLISKLPEEMISEMESKMDELLEERFN
;
A
#
# COMPACT_ATOMS: atom_id res chain seq x y z
N MET A 1 -5.04 17.58 -38.67
CA MET A 1 -3.96 16.71 -38.18
C MET A 1 -3.76 17.05 -36.72
N GLY A 2 -4.06 16.14 -35.80
CA GLY A 2 -3.89 16.39 -34.36
C GLY A 2 -2.40 16.48 -34.03
N THR A 3 -2.00 17.50 -33.29
CA THR A 3 -0.65 17.61 -32.74
C THR A 3 -0.37 16.38 -31.86
N PRO A 4 0.75 15.66 -32.06
CA PRO A 4 1.11 14.58 -31.15
C PRO A 4 1.26 15.17 -29.76
N HIS A 5 0.50 14.69 -28.78
CA HIS A 5 0.70 15.05 -27.39
C HIS A 5 2.07 14.51 -26.97
N LYS A 6 3.10 15.35 -27.12
CA LYS A 6 4.42 15.08 -26.59
C LYS A 6 4.26 15.16 -25.08
N ILE A 7 4.19 14.01 -24.41
CA ILE A 7 4.20 13.96 -22.95
C ILE A 7 5.44 14.73 -22.51
N ASP A 8 5.22 15.74 -21.66
CA ASP A 8 6.29 16.57 -21.13
C ASP A 8 7.34 15.66 -20.47
N SER A 9 8.63 15.86 -20.77
CA SER A 9 9.69 14.98 -20.27
C SER A 9 9.74 14.95 -18.75
N ARG A 10 9.28 16.00 -18.07
CA ARG A 10 9.17 16.02 -16.60
C ARG A 10 8.08 15.09 -16.11
N LEU A 11 6.94 15.04 -16.80
CA LEU A 11 5.86 14.10 -16.49
C LEU A 11 6.27 12.66 -16.78
N SER A 12 6.98 12.43 -17.89
CA SER A 12 7.53 11.10 -18.19
C SER A 12 8.52 10.62 -17.12
N ASN A 13 9.41 11.51 -16.65
CA ASN A 13 10.34 11.18 -15.59
C ASN A 13 9.62 10.90 -14.26
N LEU A 14 8.59 11.68 -13.94
CA LEU A 14 7.77 11.47 -12.74
C LEU A 14 7.09 10.10 -12.76
N ILE A 15 6.52 9.69 -13.90
CA ILE A 15 5.90 8.37 -14.07
C ILE A 15 6.94 7.26 -13.83
N GLN A 16 8.11 7.36 -14.47
CA GLN A 16 9.17 6.36 -14.31
C GLN A 16 9.68 6.26 -12.87
N MET A 17 9.84 7.40 -12.20
CA MET A 17 10.23 7.44 -10.79
C MET A 17 9.15 6.80 -9.90
N ASN A 18 7.88 7.09 -10.14
CA ASN A 18 6.77 6.48 -9.41
C ASN A 18 6.72 4.95 -9.59
N GLU A 19 6.88 4.47 -10.83
CA GLU A 19 6.93 3.03 -11.13
C GLU A 19 8.09 2.34 -10.41
N THR A 20 9.28 2.94 -10.50
CA THR A 20 10.49 2.41 -9.84
C THR A 20 10.29 2.34 -8.32
N PHE A 21 9.81 3.44 -7.73
CA PHE A 21 9.55 3.52 -6.30
C PHE A 21 8.50 2.50 -5.84
N THR A 22 7.41 2.34 -6.60
CA THR A 22 6.37 1.34 -6.30
C THR A 22 6.95 -0.08 -6.25
N LEU A 23 7.82 -0.43 -7.21
CA LEU A 23 8.46 -1.75 -7.23
C LEU A 23 9.42 -1.95 -6.05
N GLU A 24 10.17 -0.92 -5.65
CA GLU A 24 11.04 -0.99 -4.48
C GLU A 24 10.24 -1.19 -3.19
N LEU A 25 9.10 -0.51 -3.03
CA LEU A 25 8.22 -0.71 -1.87
C LEU A 25 7.66 -2.13 -1.80
N ILE A 26 7.27 -2.71 -2.94
CA ILE A 26 6.83 -4.11 -3.02
C ILE A 26 7.95 -5.06 -2.57
N GLU A 27 9.19 -4.82 -2.98
CA GLU A 27 10.32 -5.63 -2.54
C GLU A 27 10.58 -5.47 -1.03
N VAL A 28 10.46 -4.25 -0.48
CA VAL A 28 10.57 -4.00 0.96
C VAL A 28 9.50 -4.78 1.74
N LEU A 29 8.24 -4.76 1.28
CA LEU A 29 7.15 -5.53 1.90
C LEU A 29 7.46 -7.02 1.87
N LYS A 30 7.84 -7.55 0.71
CA LYS A 30 8.20 -8.96 0.53
C LYS A 30 9.32 -9.40 1.45
N GLN A 31 10.41 -8.63 1.53
CA GLN A 31 11.55 -9.00 2.37
C GLN A 31 11.18 -8.96 3.86
N ASN A 32 10.40 -7.96 4.30
CA ASN A 32 9.97 -7.90 5.70
C ASN A 32 8.99 -9.02 6.07
N TYR A 33 8.15 -9.46 5.13
CA TYR A 33 7.32 -10.66 5.33
C TYR A 33 8.18 -11.91 5.52
N LEU A 34 9.13 -12.15 4.60
CA LEU A 34 10.03 -13.31 4.66
C LEU A 34 10.91 -13.31 5.92
N ASP A 35 11.28 -12.13 6.42
CA ASP A 35 12.00 -11.94 7.67
C ASP A 35 11.10 -12.07 8.92
N ASN A 36 9.79 -12.27 8.77
CA ASN A 36 8.79 -12.31 9.85
C ASN A 36 8.78 -11.02 10.69
N LYS A 37 8.98 -9.87 10.04
CA LYS A 37 8.98 -8.53 10.66
C LYS A 37 7.68 -7.77 10.46
N LEU A 38 6.74 -8.35 9.71
CA LEU A 38 5.41 -7.77 9.52
C LEU A 38 4.46 -8.28 10.58
N GLU A 39 3.70 -7.37 11.17
CA GLU A 39 2.53 -7.68 11.98
C GLU A 39 1.28 -7.24 11.19
N ILE A 40 0.34 -8.17 11.00
CA ILE A 40 -0.94 -7.90 10.34
C ILE A 40 -1.96 -7.56 11.43
N GLY A 41 -2.55 -6.37 11.32
CA GLY A 41 -3.59 -5.86 12.21
C GLY A 41 -4.81 -5.35 11.45
N GLU A 42 -5.57 -4.49 12.09
CA GLU A 42 -6.74 -3.81 11.52
C GLU A 42 -6.53 -2.29 11.43
N VAL A 43 -7.12 -1.68 10.42
CA VAL A 43 -7.26 -0.23 10.31
C VAL A 43 -8.71 0.16 10.13
N ASN A 44 -9.13 1.19 10.86
CA ASN A 44 -10.47 1.75 10.79
C ASN A 44 -10.36 3.17 10.23
N TYR A 45 -10.85 3.38 9.01
CA TYR A 45 -10.93 4.73 8.47
C TYR A 45 -12.12 5.46 9.09
N SER A 46 -12.05 6.79 9.10
CA SER A 46 -13.11 7.66 9.64
C SER A 46 -14.44 7.56 8.90
N GLU A 47 -14.45 6.94 7.71
CA GLU A 47 -15.68 6.63 6.98
C GLU A 47 -16.17 5.21 7.34
N PRO A 48 -17.46 5.04 7.70
CA PRO A 48 -17.97 3.81 8.31
C PRO A 48 -17.95 2.56 7.40
N MET A 49 -17.63 2.71 6.11
CA MET A 49 -17.53 1.63 5.13
C MET A 49 -16.09 1.31 4.71
N GLU A 50 -15.10 2.05 5.21
CA GLU A 50 -13.70 1.82 4.88
C GLU A 50 -12.98 1.27 6.13
N PHE A 51 -12.74 -0.03 6.14
CA PHE A 51 -11.85 -0.69 7.10
C PHE A 51 -11.03 -1.73 6.36
N GLY A 52 -9.95 -2.21 6.98
CA GLY A 52 -9.11 -3.17 6.31
C GLY A 52 -8.05 -3.86 7.15
N ALA A 53 -7.50 -4.93 6.59
CA ALA A 53 -6.29 -5.55 7.11
C ALA A 53 -5.10 -4.67 6.73
N ILE A 54 -4.17 -4.47 7.67
CA ILE A 54 -3.02 -3.59 7.49
C ILE A 54 -1.76 -4.29 7.98
N CYS A 55 -0.66 -4.17 7.26
CA CYS A 55 0.67 -4.41 7.80
C CYS A 55 1.51 -3.13 7.74
N THR A 56 2.34 -2.95 8.77
CA THR A 56 3.11 -1.71 8.94
C THR A 56 4.60 -2.02 9.09
N ILE A 57 5.44 -1.28 8.36
CA ILE A 57 6.89 -1.26 8.53
C ILE A 57 7.27 0.13 9.00
N VAL A 58 8.01 0.20 10.10
CA VAL A 58 8.62 1.44 10.59
C VAL A 58 10.12 1.33 10.41
N ASP A 59 10.75 2.36 9.84
CA ASP A 59 12.21 2.45 9.84
C ASP A 59 12.71 2.59 11.28
N SER A 60 13.35 1.53 11.78
CA SER A 60 13.81 1.40 13.16
C SER A 60 14.86 2.44 13.56
N GLU A 61 15.53 3.10 12.61
CA GLU A 61 16.56 4.08 12.94
C GLU A 61 16.00 5.49 13.21
N PHE A 62 14.79 5.80 12.72
CA PHE A 62 14.27 7.17 12.77
C PHE A 62 12.78 7.30 13.11
N GLU A 63 11.96 6.23 13.09
CA GLU A 63 10.50 6.25 13.33
C GLU A 63 9.71 7.31 12.49
N ASN A 64 10.35 7.88 11.47
CA ASN A 64 9.84 9.03 10.74
C ASN A 64 9.33 8.66 9.34
N VAL A 65 9.58 7.42 8.90
CA VAL A 65 9.04 6.88 7.66
C VAL A 65 8.28 5.61 8.01
N ILE A 66 7.02 5.59 7.62
CA ILE A 66 6.09 4.50 7.91
C ILE A 66 5.50 4.03 6.60
N LEU A 67 5.62 2.73 6.35
CA LEU A 67 5.02 2.08 5.20
C LEU A 67 3.83 1.26 5.69
N HIS A 68 2.65 1.55 5.17
CA HIS A 68 1.46 0.75 5.34
C HIS A 68 1.15 0.01 4.05
N PHE A 69 0.83 -1.27 4.14
CA PHE A 69 0.18 -2.01 3.08
C PHE A 69 -1.18 -2.48 3.57
N ILE A 70 -2.22 -2.15 2.81
CA ILE A 70 -3.59 -2.17 3.27
C ILE A 70 -4.43 -2.95 2.28
N HIS A 71 -5.13 -3.97 2.75
CA HIS A 71 -6.27 -4.55 2.06
C HIS A 71 -7.50 -3.85 2.60
N LYS A 72 -8.19 -3.08 1.76
CA LYS A 72 -9.41 -2.33 2.08
C LYS A 72 -10.64 -3.14 1.71
N HIS A 73 -11.68 -3.06 2.54
CA HIS A 73 -13.03 -3.43 2.12
C HIS A 73 -13.60 -2.27 1.32
N THR A 74 -13.74 -2.44 0.00
CA THR A 74 -14.22 -1.38 -0.89
C THR A 74 -15.00 -1.98 -2.05
N ASP A 75 -16.03 -1.27 -2.50
CA ASP A 75 -16.76 -1.59 -3.75
C ASP A 75 -15.97 -1.17 -5.01
N SER A 76 -14.80 -0.56 -4.86
CA SER A 76 -13.95 -0.07 -5.95
C SER A 76 -12.85 -1.05 -6.35
N GLY A 77 -12.45 -1.05 -7.63
CA GLY A 77 -11.67 -2.12 -8.26
C GLY A 77 -10.21 -2.33 -7.82
N TYR A 78 -9.71 -1.61 -6.81
CA TYR A 78 -8.35 -1.79 -6.29
C TYR A 78 -8.40 -1.93 -4.76
N PRO A 79 -8.55 -3.16 -4.25
CA PRO A 79 -8.69 -3.39 -2.80
C PRO A 79 -7.37 -3.18 -2.05
N TYR A 80 -6.23 -3.21 -2.73
CA TYR A 80 -4.93 -3.04 -2.10
C TYR A 80 -4.32 -1.65 -2.31
N GLU A 81 -3.73 -1.10 -1.26
CA GLU A 81 -3.08 0.20 -1.26
C GLU A 81 -1.77 0.17 -0.47
N ILE A 82 -0.75 0.86 -0.99
CA ILE A 82 0.45 1.20 -0.24
C ILE A 82 0.36 2.67 0.16
N VAL A 83 0.61 2.95 1.44
CA VAL A 83 0.70 4.32 1.97
C VAL A 83 2.07 4.52 2.58
N VAL A 84 2.80 5.52 2.09
CA VAL A 84 4.06 5.97 2.68
C VAL A 84 3.82 7.27 3.43
N GLU A 85 3.99 7.24 4.75
CA GLU A 85 3.96 8.42 5.59
C GLU A 85 5.38 8.87 5.94
N MET A 86 5.65 10.15 5.77
CA MET A 86 6.92 10.79 6.05
C MET A 86 6.70 11.93 7.05
N ARG A 87 7.16 11.73 8.29
CA ARG A 87 6.89 12.60 9.46
C ARG A 87 8.05 13.53 9.83
N TYR A 88 9.14 13.53 9.06
CA TYR A 88 10.36 14.30 9.33
C TYR A 88 10.29 15.81 8.96
N LEU A 89 9.14 16.32 8.54
CA LEU A 89 8.96 17.70 8.09
C LEU A 89 7.93 18.44 8.96
N ASP A 90 8.01 19.77 9.00
CA ASP A 90 6.98 20.66 9.58
C ASP A 90 5.57 20.42 8.97
N SER A 91 5.50 19.71 7.84
CA SER A 91 4.29 19.19 7.23
C SER A 91 4.48 17.71 6.90
N PRO A 92 3.74 16.77 7.52
CA PRO A 92 3.79 15.37 7.14
C PRO A 92 3.41 15.21 5.66
N VAL A 93 4.09 14.32 4.96
CA VAL A 93 3.78 13.95 3.58
C VAL A 93 3.24 12.54 3.57
N GLU A 94 2.12 12.35 2.90
CA GLU A 94 1.48 11.06 2.69
C GLU A 94 1.44 10.77 1.18
N TRP A 95 1.90 9.59 0.79
CA TRP A 95 1.83 9.13 -0.58
C TRP A 95 1.05 7.81 -0.66
N LYS A 96 -0.11 7.85 -1.32
CA LYS A 96 -0.96 6.68 -1.57
C LYS A 96 -0.74 6.13 -2.98
N ILE A 97 -0.60 4.82 -3.08
CA ILE A 97 -0.40 4.08 -4.32
C ILE A 97 -1.42 2.94 -4.36
N SER A 98 -2.36 2.99 -5.30
CA SER A 98 -3.26 1.85 -5.56
C SER A 98 -2.50 0.74 -6.28
N ILE A 99 -2.69 -0.49 -5.81
CA ILE A 99 -1.94 -1.64 -6.30
C ILE A 99 -2.86 -2.49 -7.18
N ASP A 100 -2.39 -2.81 -8.39
CA ASP A 100 -3.10 -3.67 -9.34
C ASP A 100 -2.73 -5.14 -9.15
N ASP A 101 -3.48 -6.04 -9.80
CA ASP A 101 -3.28 -7.49 -9.72
C ASP A 101 -1.85 -7.91 -10.13
N TYR A 102 -1.22 -7.16 -11.05
CA TYR A 102 0.15 -7.45 -11.47
C TYR A 102 1.15 -7.20 -10.35
N LEU A 103 1.04 -6.07 -9.66
CA LEU A 103 1.90 -5.75 -8.53
C LEU A 103 1.61 -6.65 -7.32
N ILE A 104 0.34 -7.00 -7.06
CA ILE A 104 -0.02 -7.98 -6.03
C ILE A 104 0.61 -9.34 -6.29
N SER A 105 0.65 -9.79 -7.55
CA SER A 105 1.27 -11.07 -7.91
C SER A 105 2.78 -11.16 -7.64
N LYS A 106 3.43 -10.03 -7.29
CA LYS A 106 4.85 -10.00 -6.91
C LYS A 106 5.08 -10.24 -5.41
N LEU A 107 4.06 -10.08 -4.59
CA LEU A 107 4.12 -10.37 -3.16
C LEU A 107 3.99 -11.88 -2.90
N PRO A 108 4.48 -12.39 -1.76
CA PRO A 108 4.31 -13.79 -1.38
C PRO A 108 2.83 -14.19 -1.31
N GLU A 109 2.46 -15.36 -1.84
CA GLU A 109 1.07 -15.84 -1.85
C GLU A 109 0.52 -16.02 -0.43
N GLU A 110 1.37 -16.45 0.50
CA GLU A 110 1.02 -16.63 1.91
C GLU A 110 0.69 -15.28 2.57
N MET A 111 1.45 -14.21 2.26
CA MET A 111 1.18 -12.86 2.77
C MET A 111 -0.19 -12.36 2.32
N ILE A 112 -0.53 -12.58 1.04
CA ILE A 112 -1.84 -12.18 0.50
C ILE A 112 -2.96 -12.99 1.16
N SER A 113 -2.77 -14.30 1.30
CA SER A 113 -3.75 -15.18 1.95
C SER A 113 -4.01 -14.81 3.41
N GLU A 114 -2.96 -14.41 4.15
CA GLU A 114 -3.11 -13.92 5.54
C GLU A 114 -3.89 -12.61 5.60
N MET A 115 -3.63 -11.67 4.68
CA MET A 115 -4.35 -10.40 4.60
C MET A 115 -5.83 -10.60 4.26
N GLU A 116 -6.13 -11.50 3.32
CA GLU A 116 -7.51 -11.86 2.95
C GLU A 116 -8.24 -12.56 4.10
N SER A 117 -7.60 -13.52 4.77
CA SER A 117 -8.17 -14.19 5.95
C SER A 117 -8.46 -13.18 7.05
N LYS A 118 -7.57 -12.21 7.29
CA LYS A 118 -7.80 -11.15 8.28
C LYS A 118 -8.97 -10.26 7.87
N MET A 119 -9.11 -9.95 6.59
CA MET A 119 -10.26 -9.18 6.09
C MET A 119 -11.58 -9.92 6.33
N ASP A 120 -11.64 -11.21 6.04
CA ASP A 120 -12.83 -12.03 6.26
C ASP A 120 -13.23 -12.05 7.74
N GLU A 121 -12.27 -12.22 8.66
CA GLU A 121 -12.51 -12.10 10.11
C GLU A 121 -13.13 -10.73 10.47
N LEU A 122 -12.57 -9.64 9.94
CA LEU A 122 -13.07 -8.29 10.22
C LEU A 122 -14.49 -8.09 9.66
N LEU A 123 -14.80 -8.66 8.50
CA LEU A 123 -16.16 -8.63 7.94
C LEU A 123 -17.15 -9.39 8.80
N GLU A 124 -16.77 -10.58 9.28
CA GLU A 124 -17.59 -11.36 10.19
C GLU A 124 -17.84 -10.64 11.52
N GLU A 125 -16.83 -10.00 12.11
CA GLU A 125 -16.96 -9.26 13.37
C GLU A 125 -17.83 -8.01 13.23
N ARG A 126 -17.85 -7.37 12.06
CA ARG A 126 -18.60 -6.12 11.85
C ARG A 126 -20.05 -6.31 11.42
N PHE A 127 -20.37 -7.41 10.75
CA PHE A 127 -21.69 -7.64 10.16
C PHE A 127 -22.49 -8.78 10.80
N ASN A 128 -21.94 -9.49 11.80
CA ASN A 128 -22.68 -10.41 12.68
C ASN A 128 -22.98 -9.78 14.04
#